data_AF-A0A956ZUE1-F1
#
_entry.id   AF-A0A956ZUE1-F1
#
_cell.length_a   1.000
_cell.length_b   1.000
_cell.length_c   1.000
_cell.angle_alpha   90.00
_cell.angle_beta   90.00
_cell.angle_gamma   90.00
#
_symmetry.space_group_name_H-M   'P 1'
#
loop_
_entity.id
_entity.type
_entity.pdbx_description
1 polymer ?
#
loop_
_entity_poly.entity_id
_entity_poly.type
_entity_poly.pdbx_seq_one_letter_code
_entity_poly.pdbx_strand_id
1 'polypeptide(L)'
;MNIIFIVGQTAVGKSSTLETLFKNQSSLQLLPNRRELTDQIIIPEMLADTGQEVRPVKDRVERFALTAAYRKKYHTGVIHALKLYLEANDLPQTAVVFDNIRGLEECQGALETFHGARFIFLYAPPLVRLKRMLGRQDAFDSTQLALSDADFKEKLEAIPGALETFGLGPLLELQATSDETALLNAVKIIATEVQNYHAEQAAGYLKTHLDDNQLLYLDTSQLGIDEVSQNIQDWL
;
A
#
# COMPACT_ATOMS: atom_id res chain seq x y z
N MET A 1 1.76 -24.32 1.22
CA MET A 1 1.64 -23.17 2.15
C MET A 1 0.47 -22.32 1.71
N ASN A 2 -0.42 -21.94 2.62
CA ASN A 2 -1.56 -21.07 2.31
C ASN A 2 -1.16 -19.62 2.61
N ILE A 3 -1.21 -18.74 1.62
CA ILE A 3 -0.85 -17.33 1.77
C ILE A 3 -2.02 -16.44 1.37
N ILE A 4 -2.30 -15.46 2.22
CA ILE A 4 -3.30 -14.41 1.99
C ILE A 4 -2.56 -13.09 1.78
N PHE A 5 -2.72 -12.50 0.62
CA PHE A 5 -2.22 -11.17 0.30
C PHE A 5 -3.26 -10.12 0.62
N ILE A 6 -2.88 -9.10 1.40
CA ILE A 6 -3.69 -7.88 1.51
C ILE A 6 -3.15 -6.87 0.51
N VAL A 7 -4.03 -6.49 -0.42
CA VAL A 7 -3.72 -5.55 -1.48
C VAL A 7 -4.42 -4.23 -1.18
N GLY A 8 -3.67 -3.14 -1.23
CA GLY A 8 -4.26 -1.83 -1.09
C GLY A 8 -3.25 -0.71 -0.92
N GLN A 9 -3.66 0.51 -1.27
CA GLN A 9 -2.82 1.70 -1.15
C GLN A 9 -2.91 2.33 0.25
N THR A 10 -2.35 3.52 0.45
CA THR A 10 -2.46 4.23 1.74
C THR A 10 -3.91 4.64 2.02
N ALA A 11 -4.33 4.54 3.29
CA ALA A 11 -5.66 4.94 3.78
C ALA A 11 -6.89 4.19 3.20
N VAL A 12 -6.69 2.98 2.69
CA VAL A 12 -7.80 2.08 2.26
C VAL A 12 -8.33 1.16 3.37
N GLY A 13 -7.78 1.21 4.59
CA GLY A 13 -8.29 0.40 5.72
C GLY A 13 -7.51 -0.88 6.05
N LYS A 14 -6.27 -1.03 5.55
CA LYS A 14 -5.45 -2.25 5.78
C LYS A 14 -5.20 -2.57 7.26
N SER A 15 -4.90 -1.57 8.10
CA SER A 15 -4.69 -1.78 9.53
C SER A 15 -5.93 -2.37 10.23
N SER A 16 -7.11 -1.84 9.94
CA SER A 16 -8.38 -2.35 10.47
C SER A 16 -8.71 -3.75 9.95
N THR A 17 -8.34 -4.04 8.71
CA THR A 17 -8.45 -5.38 8.10
C THR A 17 -7.53 -6.38 8.83
N LEU A 18 -6.28 -6.01 9.09
CA LEU A 18 -5.35 -6.83 9.88
C LEU A 18 -5.89 -7.09 11.28
N GLU A 19 -6.37 -6.05 11.98
CA GLU A 19 -7.00 -6.21 13.30
C GLU A 19 -8.13 -7.24 13.27
N THR A 20 -8.98 -7.19 12.24
CA THR A 20 -10.06 -8.18 12.05
C THR A 20 -9.52 -9.59 11.86
N LEU A 21 -8.55 -9.77 10.95
CA LEU A 21 -7.95 -11.07 10.64
C LEU A 21 -7.38 -11.74 11.89
N PHE A 22 -6.69 -10.98 12.73
CA PHE A 22 -6.00 -11.50 13.91
C PHE A 22 -6.85 -11.53 15.18
N LYS A 23 -8.03 -10.90 15.21
CA LYS A 23 -8.91 -10.88 16.40
C LYS A 23 -9.39 -12.28 16.81
N ASN A 24 -9.62 -13.17 15.84
CA ASN A 24 -10.26 -14.49 16.08
C ASN A 24 -9.52 -15.69 15.45
N GLN A 25 -8.44 -15.48 14.69
CA GLN A 25 -7.72 -16.59 14.03
C GLN A 25 -6.34 -16.84 14.64
N SER A 26 -6.26 -17.83 15.54
CA SER A 26 -5.00 -18.25 16.18
C SER A 26 -4.03 -18.96 15.25
N SER A 27 -4.44 -19.26 14.02
CA SER A 27 -3.66 -20.00 13.01
C SER A 27 -3.19 -19.14 11.84
N LEU A 28 -3.32 -17.81 11.92
CA LEU A 28 -2.72 -16.89 10.96
C LEU A 28 -1.42 -16.32 11.53
N GLN A 29 -0.41 -16.17 10.68
CA GLN A 29 0.83 -15.47 11.02
C GLN A 29 1.04 -14.29 10.07
N LEU A 30 1.23 -13.09 10.63
CA LEU A 30 1.63 -11.92 9.85
C LEU A 30 3.11 -12.03 9.47
N LEU A 31 3.39 -11.93 8.18
CA LEU A 31 4.76 -11.91 7.66
C LEU A 31 5.41 -10.53 7.83
N PRO A 32 6.74 -10.44 7.78
CA PRO A 32 7.46 -9.18 7.87
C PRO A 32 6.94 -8.16 6.87
N ASN A 33 6.97 -6.89 7.28
CA ASN A 33 6.51 -5.83 6.41
C ASN A 33 7.52 -5.51 5.29
N ARG A 34 7.13 -4.65 4.33
CA ARG A 34 8.02 -4.26 3.22
C ARG A 34 9.36 -3.70 3.69
N ARG A 35 9.38 -2.91 4.78
CA ARG A 35 10.62 -2.29 5.27
C ARG A 35 11.57 -3.35 5.80
N GLU A 36 11.04 -4.30 6.57
CA GLU A 36 11.80 -5.44 7.09
C GLU A 36 12.36 -6.30 5.96
N LEU A 37 11.54 -6.67 4.96
CA LEU A 37 12.06 -7.39 3.78
C LEU A 37 13.10 -6.58 3.00
N THR A 38 12.94 -5.26 2.95
CA THR A 38 13.92 -4.38 2.29
C THR A 38 15.25 -4.42 3.03
N ASP A 39 15.22 -4.36 4.35
CA ASP A 39 16.40 -4.33 5.21
C ASP A 39 17.11 -5.68 5.29
N GLN A 40 16.34 -6.77 5.32
CA GLN A 40 16.88 -8.12 5.49
C GLN A 40 17.34 -8.76 4.18
N ILE A 41 16.77 -8.37 3.04
CA ILE A 41 16.98 -9.06 1.76
C ILE A 41 17.41 -8.07 0.67
N ILE A 42 16.57 -7.10 0.35
CA ILE A 42 16.77 -6.24 -0.83
C ILE A 42 18.09 -5.44 -0.75
N ILE A 43 18.32 -4.74 0.36
CA ILE A 43 19.51 -3.90 0.54
C ILE A 43 20.78 -4.75 0.59
N PRO A 44 20.87 -5.81 1.44
CA PRO A 44 22.03 -6.69 1.46
C PRO A 44 22.37 -7.26 0.08
N GLU A 45 21.36 -7.73 -0.65
CA GLU A 45 21.55 -8.32 -1.96
C GLU A 45 22.10 -7.30 -2.98
N MET A 46 21.56 -6.08 -3.00
CA MET A 46 22.04 -5.07 -3.94
C MET A 46 23.42 -4.50 -3.59
N LEU A 47 23.77 -4.42 -2.31
CA LEU A 47 25.13 -4.04 -1.90
C LEU A 47 26.13 -5.13 -2.32
N ALA A 48 25.81 -6.40 -2.07
CA ALA A 48 26.65 -7.52 -2.48
C ALA A 48 26.85 -7.58 -4.00
N ASP A 49 25.79 -7.33 -4.78
CA ASP A 49 25.84 -7.31 -6.26
C ASP A 49 26.77 -6.24 -6.83
N THR A 50 27.00 -5.16 -6.06
CA THR A 50 27.92 -4.07 -6.43
C THR A 50 29.29 -4.18 -5.76
N GLY A 51 29.56 -5.29 -5.05
CA GLY A 51 30.81 -5.50 -4.30
C GLY A 51 30.98 -4.58 -3.08
N GLN A 52 29.90 -3.92 -2.64
CA GLN A 52 29.91 -3.09 -1.44
C GLN A 52 29.73 -3.96 -0.19
N GLU A 53 30.26 -3.48 0.93
CA GLU A 53 30.04 -4.12 2.23
C GLU A 53 28.55 -4.08 2.61
N VAL A 54 28.01 -5.23 3.02
CA VAL A 54 26.63 -5.32 3.52
C VAL A 54 26.53 -4.58 4.84
N ARG A 55 25.77 -3.49 4.84
CA ARG A 55 25.56 -2.63 6.01
C ARG A 55 24.12 -2.11 6.08
N PRO A 56 23.62 -1.73 7.27
CA PRO A 56 22.37 -1.00 7.38
C PRO A 56 22.44 0.33 6.61
N VAL A 57 21.46 0.58 5.74
CA VAL A 57 21.35 1.82 4.99
C VAL A 57 20.24 2.68 5.61
N LYS A 58 20.63 3.78 6.25
CA LYS A 58 19.70 4.76 6.84
C LYS A 58 19.33 5.88 5.86
N ASP A 59 20.20 6.17 4.89
CA ASP A 59 19.95 7.23 3.92
C ASP A 59 18.78 6.88 3.02
N ARG A 60 17.78 7.77 2.96
CA ARG A 60 16.52 7.49 2.26
C ARG A 60 16.71 7.46 0.74
N VAL A 61 17.63 8.26 0.20
CA VAL A 61 17.89 8.33 -1.24
C VAL A 61 18.59 7.05 -1.70
N GLU A 62 19.61 6.61 -0.96
CA GLU A 62 20.32 5.35 -1.19
C GLU A 62 19.36 4.15 -1.13
N ARG A 63 18.49 4.08 -0.12
CA ARG A 63 17.47 3.01 -0.02
C ARG A 63 16.55 2.96 -1.23
N PHE A 64 16.10 4.13 -1.71
CA PHE A 64 15.26 4.19 -2.90
C PHE A 64 16.00 3.71 -4.14
N ALA A 65 17.26 4.13 -4.32
CA ALA A 65 18.08 3.70 -5.44
C ALA A 65 18.30 2.18 -5.44
N LEU A 66 18.64 1.58 -4.28
CA LEU A 66 18.82 0.14 -4.13
C LEU A 66 17.52 -0.63 -4.40
N THR A 67 16.39 -0.16 -3.85
CA THR A 67 15.09 -0.80 -4.08
C THR A 67 14.67 -0.72 -5.56
N ALA A 68 14.95 0.40 -6.23
CA ALA A 68 14.69 0.56 -7.65
C ALA A 68 15.59 -0.36 -8.50
N ALA A 69 16.87 -0.48 -8.15
CA ALA A 69 17.80 -1.42 -8.81
C ALA A 69 17.34 -2.87 -8.64
N TYR A 70 16.88 -3.24 -7.45
CA TYR A 70 16.32 -4.57 -7.17
C TYR A 70 15.12 -4.89 -8.05
N ARG A 71 14.16 -3.96 -8.19
CA ARG A 71 12.99 -4.13 -9.07
C ARG A 71 13.38 -4.27 -10.55
N LYS A 72 14.44 -3.59 -10.98
CA LYS A 72 14.97 -3.74 -12.35
C LYS A 72 15.58 -5.12 -12.57
N LYS A 73 16.21 -5.70 -11.54
CA LYS A 73 16.82 -7.03 -11.58
C LYS A 73 15.77 -8.15 -11.47
N TYR A 74 14.81 -8.00 -10.55
CA TYR A 74 13.75 -8.96 -10.29
C TYR A 74 12.39 -8.34 -10.58
N HIS A 75 11.78 -8.77 -11.69
CA HIS A 75 10.54 -8.19 -12.20
C HIS A 75 9.40 -8.18 -11.16
N THR A 76 9.30 -9.21 -10.30
CA THR A 76 8.26 -9.30 -9.26
C THR A 76 8.60 -8.51 -7.98
N GLY A 77 9.79 -7.92 -7.92
CA GLY A 77 10.21 -6.98 -6.87
C GLY A 77 10.09 -7.55 -5.46
N VAL A 78 9.22 -6.95 -4.65
CA VAL A 78 9.03 -7.35 -3.24
C VAL A 78 8.52 -8.79 -3.10
N ILE A 79 7.83 -9.33 -4.12
CA ILE A 79 7.39 -10.72 -4.14
C ILE A 79 8.57 -11.68 -4.18
N HIS A 80 9.60 -11.35 -4.97
CA HIS A 80 10.82 -12.14 -5.01
C HIS A 80 11.50 -12.15 -3.63
N ALA A 81 11.61 -10.99 -2.98
CA ALA A 81 12.16 -10.90 -1.62
C ALA A 81 11.32 -11.69 -0.61
N LEU A 82 9.98 -11.65 -0.72
CA LEU A 82 9.08 -12.44 0.10
C LEU A 82 9.31 -13.95 -0.09
N LYS A 83 9.47 -14.41 -1.34
CA LYS A 83 9.78 -15.81 -1.64
C LYS A 83 11.07 -16.25 -0.95
N LEU A 84 12.15 -15.47 -1.07
CA LEU A 84 13.43 -15.76 -0.42
C LEU A 84 13.29 -15.79 1.11
N TYR A 85 12.51 -14.88 1.69
CA TYR A 85 12.21 -14.91 3.12
C TYR A 85 11.54 -16.22 3.53
N LEU A 86 10.52 -16.66 2.78
CA LEU A 86 9.77 -17.88 3.06
C LEU A 86 10.63 -19.15 2.88
N GLU A 87 11.55 -19.17 1.93
CA GLU A 87 12.47 -20.29 1.72
C GLU A 87 13.56 -20.39 2.80
N ALA A 88 13.97 -19.25 3.36
CA ALA A 88 15.00 -19.19 4.39
C ALA A 88 14.48 -19.38 5.83
N ASN A 89 13.16 -19.26 6.04
CA ASN A 89 12.54 -19.36 7.36
C ASN A 89 11.63 -20.59 7.44
N ASP A 90 11.85 -21.43 8.45
CA ASP A 90 10.95 -22.54 8.76
C ASP A 90 9.68 -21.99 9.43
N LEU A 91 8.70 -21.63 8.60
CA LEU A 91 7.41 -21.16 9.09
C LEU A 91 6.52 -22.32 9.50
N PRO A 92 5.69 -22.16 10.55
CA PRO A 92 4.72 -23.17 10.92
C PRO A 92 3.80 -23.50 9.72
N GLN A 93 3.21 -24.70 9.70
CA GLN A 93 2.22 -25.13 8.70
C GLN A 93 0.86 -24.38 8.83
N THR A 94 0.91 -23.12 9.25
CA THR A 94 -0.22 -22.19 9.39
C THR A 94 -0.38 -21.35 8.12
N ALA A 95 -1.55 -20.77 7.93
CA ALA A 95 -1.74 -19.79 6.85
C ALA A 95 -1.01 -18.49 7.22
N VAL A 96 -0.39 -17.85 6.22
CA VAL A 96 0.42 -16.64 6.41
C VAL A 96 -0.21 -15.45 5.70
N VAL A 97 -0.05 -14.25 6.26
CA VAL A 97 -0.63 -13.01 5.73
C VAL A 97 0.47 -12.05 5.33
N PHE A 98 0.39 -11.47 4.13
CA PHE A 98 1.32 -10.43 3.66
C PHE A 98 0.58 -9.14 3.27
N ASP A 99 0.73 -8.08 4.07
CA ASP A 99 0.06 -6.77 3.90
C ASP A 99 0.95 -5.70 3.26
N ASN A 100 1.50 -6.00 2.07
CA ASN A 100 2.42 -5.05 1.42
C ASN A 100 2.34 -5.02 -0.10
N ILE A 101 1.28 -5.58 -0.69
CA ILE A 101 1.01 -5.50 -2.13
C ILE A 101 0.29 -4.20 -2.44
N ARG A 102 0.80 -3.43 -3.40
CA ARG A 102 0.26 -2.09 -3.71
C ARG A 102 -0.33 -1.96 -5.10
N GLY A 103 0.10 -2.77 -6.06
CA GLY A 103 -0.19 -2.53 -7.46
C GLY A 103 -0.10 -3.75 -8.36
N LEU A 104 -0.32 -3.51 -9.66
CA LEU A 104 -0.49 -4.54 -10.68
C LEU A 104 0.69 -5.52 -10.75
N GLU A 105 1.91 -4.99 -10.90
CA GLU A 105 3.13 -5.80 -11.04
C GLU A 105 3.33 -6.76 -9.85
N GLU A 106 3.03 -6.29 -8.64
CA GLU A 106 3.16 -7.08 -7.42
C GLU A 106 2.04 -8.14 -7.33
N CYS A 107 0.84 -7.85 -7.84
CA CYS A 107 -0.24 -8.83 -7.93
C CYS A 107 0.06 -9.92 -8.96
N GLN A 108 0.58 -9.54 -10.14
CA GLN A 108 1.05 -10.46 -11.18
C GLN A 108 2.14 -11.38 -10.62
N GLY A 109 3.17 -10.79 -10.02
CA GLY A 109 4.25 -11.55 -9.41
C GLY A 109 3.77 -12.51 -8.33
N ALA A 110 2.80 -12.09 -7.49
CA ALA A 110 2.23 -12.95 -6.46
C ALA A 110 1.53 -14.18 -7.05
N LEU A 111 0.72 -14.02 -8.10
CA LEU A 111 0.06 -15.14 -8.80
C LEU A 111 1.04 -16.06 -9.53
N GLU A 112 2.09 -15.48 -10.13
CA GLU A 112 3.15 -16.25 -10.80
C GLU A 112 3.96 -17.08 -9.80
N THR A 113 4.17 -16.55 -8.60
CA THR A 113 5.06 -17.15 -7.60
C THR A 113 4.35 -18.11 -6.65
N PHE A 114 3.12 -17.78 -6.23
CA PHE A 114 2.41 -18.50 -5.17
C PHE A 114 1.09 -19.08 -5.70
N HIS A 115 1.17 -20.31 -6.20
CA HIS A 115 0.00 -21.05 -6.67
C HIS A 115 -1.01 -21.27 -5.53
N GLY A 116 -2.29 -20.93 -5.79
CA GLY A 116 -3.35 -21.05 -4.79
C GLY A 116 -3.37 -19.93 -3.74
N ALA A 117 -2.59 -18.86 -3.93
CA ALA A 117 -2.68 -17.67 -3.09
C ALA A 117 -4.09 -17.07 -3.12
N ARG A 118 -4.51 -16.52 -1.98
CA ARG A 118 -5.76 -15.79 -1.83
C ARG A 118 -5.48 -14.30 -1.63
N PHE A 119 -6.41 -13.44 -2.00
CA PHE A 119 -6.24 -11.98 -2.03
C PHE A 119 -7.43 -11.29 -1.38
N ILE A 120 -7.15 -10.41 -0.42
CA ILE A 120 -8.10 -9.42 0.08
C ILE A 120 -7.71 -8.08 -0.56
N PHE A 121 -8.52 -7.60 -1.49
CA PHE A 121 -8.29 -6.34 -2.19
C PHE A 121 -9.14 -5.23 -1.58
N LEU A 122 -8.49 -4.23 -0.99
CA LEU A 122 -9.15 -3.06 -0.41
C LEU A 122 -9.03 -1.87 -1.36
N TYR A 123 -10.18 -1.41 -1.86
CA TYR A 123 -10.26 -0.22 -2.70
C TYR A 123 -10.87 0.97 -1.94
N ALA A 124 -10.40 2.16 -2.28
CA ALA A 124 -11.10 3.42 -2.05
C ALA A 124 -10.59 4.45 -3.08
N PRO A 125 -11.46 5.30 -3.63
CA PRO A 125 -11.05 6.37 -4.53
C PRO A 125 -10.05 7.33 -3.88
N PRO A 126 -9.17 8.01 -4.66
CA PRO A 126 -8.16 8.93 -4.13
C PRO A 126 -8.73 9.98 -3.18
N LEU A 127 -9.85 10.62 -3.52
CA LEU A 127 -10.45 11.66 -2.68
C LEU A 127 -10.94 11.13 -1.33
N VAL A 128 -11.48 9.91 -1.28
CA VAL A 128 -11.89 9.26 -0.02
C VAL A 128 -10.68 8.97 0.85
N ARG A 129 -9.59 8.48 0.25
CA ARG A 129 -8.32 8.24 0.95
C ARG A 129 -7.72 9.54 1.48
N LEU A 130 -7.79 10.61 0.71
CA LEU A 130 -7.31 11.93 1.12
C LEU A 130 -8.07 12.42 2.36
N LYS A 131 -9.40 12.38 2.34
CA LYS A 131 -10.24 12.72 3.49
C LYS A 131 -9.91 11.88 4.73
N ARG A 132 -9.67 10.58 4.57
CA ARG A 132 -9.25 9.69 5.68
C ARG A 132 -7.88 10.03 6.24
N MET A 133 -6.92 10.43 5.39
CA MET A 133 -5.60 10.85 5.85
C MET A 133 -5.66 12.13 6.66
N LEU A 134 -6.55 13.05 6.29
CA LEU A 134 -6.78 14.32 6.99
C LEU A 134 -7.56 14.11 8.29
N GLY A 135 -8.65 13.33 8.27
CA GLY A 135 -9.45 13.03 9.46
C GLY A 135 -8.77 12.12 10.48
N ARG A 136 -7.71 11.38 10.10
CA ARG A 136 -6.85 10.67 11.07
C ARG A 136 -6.06 11.62 11.99
N GLN A 137 -6.03 12.91 11.68
CA GLN A 137 -5.40 13.96 12.49
C GLN A 137 -6.42 14.73 13.35
N ASP A 138 -7.53 14.10 13.76
CA ASP A 138 -8.56 14.80 14.53
C ASP A 138 -8.04 15.40 15.86
N ALA A 139 -8.42 16.66 16.05
CA ALA A 139 -8.19 17.60 17.16
C ALA A 139 -6.88 18.41 17.16
N PHE A 140 -6.69 19.30 16.18
CA PHE A 140 -5.88 20.51 16.39
C PHE A 140 -6.59 21.75 15.84
N ASP A 141 -6.65 22.78 16.69
CA ASP A 141 -7.03 24.16 16.37
C ASP A 141 -6.33 24.63 15.08
N SER A 142 -7.08 24.79 14.00
CA SER A 142 -6.58 25.43 12.78
C SER A 142 -6.87 26.93 12.83
N THR A 143 -6.06 27.67 13.61
CA THR A 143 -5.90 29.11 13.39
C THR A 143 -4.80 29.32 12.34
N GLN A 144 -5.12 29.29 11.04
CA GLN A 144 -4.17 29.74 10.03
C GLN A 144 -4.82 30.53 8.90
N LEU A 145 -4.15 31.63 8.55
CA LEU A 145 -4.46 32.53 7.44
C LEU A 145 -4.47 31.73 6.14
N ALA A 146 -5.63 31.67 5.49
CA ALA A 146 -5.75 31.16 4.14
C ALA A 146 -4.78 31.92 3.22
N LEU A 147 -3.88 31.20 2.55
CA LEU A 147 -3.20 31.74 1.39
C LEU A 147 -4.22 32.09 0.31
N SER A 148 -3.82 32.93 -0.64
CA SER A 148 -4.65 33.12 -1.82
C SER A 148 -4.80 31.80 -2.58
N ASP A 149 -5.96 31.56 -3.19
CA ASP A 149 -6.20 30.36 -4.02
C ASP A 149 -5.14 30.18 -5.11
N ALA A 150 -4.52 31.28 -5.57
CA ALA A 150 -3.44 31.29 -6.55
C ALA A 150 -2.17 30.62 -6.02
N ASP A 151 -1.74 30.97 -4.80
CA ASP A 151 -0.52 30.40 -4.19
C ASP A 151 -0.69 28.90 -3.91
N PHE A 152 -1.89 28.48 -3.50
CA PHE A 152 -2.18 27.07 -3.25
C PHE A 152 -2.20 26.27 -4.55
N LYS A 153 -2.82 26.81 -5.61
CA LYS A 153 -2.81 26.18 -6.93
C LYS A 153 -1.39 25.97 -7.45
N GLU A 154 -0.50 26.95 -7.31
CA GLU A 154 0.90 26.81 -7.72
C GLU A 154 1.60 25.65 -6.98
N LYS A 155 1.38 25.52 -5.67
CA LYS A 155 1.91 24.40 -4.87
C LYS A 155 1.37 23.05 -5.33
N LEU A 156 0.10 22.99 -5.75
CA LEU A 156 -0.50 21.77 -6.30
C LEU A 156 0.06 21.41 -7.67
N GLU A 157 0.30 22.39 -8.54
CA GLU A 157 0.93 22.20 -9.85
C GLU A 157 2.37 21.68 -9.74
N ALA A 158 3.07 22.04 -8.66
CA ALA A 158 4.38 21.50 -8.34
C ALA A 158 4.36 20.02 -7.90
N ILE A 159 3.19 19.43 -7.64
CA ILE A 159 3.03 18.01 -7.31
C ILE A 159 2.59 17.25 -8.58
N PRO A 160 3.46 16.40 -9.15
CA PRO A 160 3.11 15.63 -10.36
C PRO A 160 1.83 14.81 -10.18
N GLY A 161 0.90 14.95 -11.13
CA GLY A 161 -0.36 14.20 -11.16
C GLY A 161 -1.41 14.62 -10.14
N ALA A 162 -1.17 15.64 -9.30
CA ALA A 162 -2.13 16.04 -8.26
C ALA A 162 -3.47 16.52 -8.84
N LEU A 163 -3.43 17.47 -9.78
CA LEU A 163 -4.66 18.02 -10.38
C LEU A 163 -5.41 17.01 -11.24
N GLU A 164 -4.71 16.06 -11.88
CA GLU A 164 -5.33 14.95 -12.61
C GLU A 164 -6.02 13.98 -11.65
N THR A 165 -5.40 13.69 -10.51
CA THR A 165 -5.91 12.71 -9.53
C THR A 165 -7.14 13.23 -8.77
N PHE A 166 -7.16 14.52 -8.44
CA PHE A 166 -8.17 15.07 -7.51
C PHE A 166 -9.07 16.15 -8.13
N GLY A 167 -8.61 16.84 -9.18
CA GLY A 167 -9.20 18.11 -9.62
C GLY A 167 -8.90 19.26 -8.65
N LEU A 168 -8.93 20.50 -9.16
CA LEU A 168 -8.66 21.69 -8.33
C LEU A 168 -9.79 21.96 -7.32
N GLY A 169 -11.06 21.83 -7.74
CA GLY A 169 -12.23 22.16 -6.92
C GLY A 169 -12.26 21.40 -5.58
N PRO A 170 -12.21 20.05 -5.57
CA PRO A 170 -12.20 19.28 -4.33
C PRO A 170 -11.01 19.59 -3.40
N LEU A 171 -9.86 20.01 -3.97
CA LEU A 171 -8.70 20.38 -3.17
C LEU A 171 -8.86 21.76 -2.51
N LEU A 172 -9.48 22.72 -3.19
CA LEU A 172 -9.82 24.03 -2.60
C LEU A 172 -10.83 23.88 -1.45
N GLU A 173 -11.85 23.02 -1.63
CA GLU A 173 -12.81 22.71 -0.56
C GLU A 173 -12.11 22.12 0.68
N LEU A 174 -11.15 21.22 0.48
CA LEU A 174 -10.38 20.63 1.58
C LEU A 174 -9.40 21.62 2.21
N GLN A 175 -8.81 22.52 1.41
CA GLN A 175 -7.91 23.55 1.92
C GLN A 175 -8.62 24.46 2.93
N ALA A 176 -9.89 24.80 2.70
CA ALA A 176 -10.68 25.64 3.59
C ALA A 176 -10.91 25.03 4.99
N THR A 177 -10.72 23.72 5.16
CA THR A 177 -11.04 22.99 6.39
C THR A 177 -9.87 22.18 6.97
N SER A 178 -8.70 22.22 6.34
CA SER A 178 -7.56 21.38 6.71
C SER A 178 -6.28 22.21 6.90
N ASP A 179 -5.33 21.68 7.67
CA ASP A 179 -3.95 22.20 7.65
C ASP A 179 -3.35 22.03 6.24
N GLU A 180 -2.85 23.13 5.66
CA GLU A 180 -2.33 23.13 4.28
C GLU A 180 -1.13 22.18 4.13
N THR A 181 -0.25 22.14 5.12
CA THR A 181 0.95 21.30 5.07
C THR A 181 0.57 19.82 5.08
N ALA A 182 -0.39 19.44 5.94
CA ALA A 182 -0.95 18.10 5.98
C ALA A 182 -1.64 17.73 4.66
N LEU A 183 -2.42 18.65 4.09
CA LEU A 183 -3.10 18.49 2.80
C LEU A 183 -2.12 18.26 1.66
N LEU A 184 -1.13 19.15 1.47
CA LEU A 184 -0.13 19.02 0.41
C LEU A 184 0.68 17.73 0.54
N ASN A 185 1.04 17.34 1.77
CA ASN A 185 1.74 16.08 2.01
C ASN A 185 0.88 14.86 1.66
N ALA A 186 -0.40 14.85 2.06
CA ALA A 186 -1.31 13.75 1.74
C ALA A 186 -1.61 13.66 0.23
N VAL A 187 -1.81 14.80 -0.45
CA VAL A 187 -1.95 14.90 -1.91
C VAL A 187 -0.72 14.30 -2.59
N LYS A 188 0.48 14.72 -2.18
CA LYS A 188 1.74 14.21 -2.75
C LYS A 188 1.86 12.69 -2.61
N ILE A 189 1.52 12.13 -1.44
CA ILE A 189 1.57 10.68 -1.20
C ILE A 189 0.62 9.95 -2.15
N ILE A 190 -0.65 10.36 -2.20
CA ILE A 190 -1.67 9.65 -2.97
C ILE A 190 -1.43 9.81 -4.48
N ALA A 191 -1.12 11.01 -4.97
CA ALA A 191 -0.82 11.24 -6.39
C ALA A 191 0.36 10.38 -6.86
N THR A 192 1.42 10.31 -6.04
CA THR A 192 2.56 9.42 -6.30
C THR A 192 2.13 7.96 -6.34
N GLU A 193 1.28 7.50 -5.41
CA GLU A 193 0.79 6.12 -5.41
C GLU A 193 -0.08 5.78 -6.63
N VAL A 194 -0.93 6.70 -7.08
CA VAL A 194 -1.78 6.51 -8.27
C VAL A 194 -0.92 6.33 -9.52
N GLN A 195 0.11 7.15 -9.68
CA GLN A 195 1.03 7.06 -10.83
C GLN A 195 1.87 5.79 -10.85
N ASN A 196 2.21 5.23 -9.69
CA ASN A 196 3.19 4.13 -9.61
C ASN A 196 2.57 2.73 -9.44
N TYR A 197 1.33 2.61 -8.95
CA TYR A 197 0.79 1.30 -8.56
C TYR A 197 -0.48 0.88 -9.30
N HIS A 198 -1.19 1.78 -10.00
CA HIS A 198 -2.32 1.43 -10.87
C HIS A 198 -3.33 0.45 -10.23
N ALA A 199 -3.88 0.79 -9.05
CA ALA A 199 -4.73 -0.12 -8.27
C ALA A 199 -5.95 -0.67 -9.04
N GLU A 200 -6.56 0.12 -9.91
CA GLU A 200 -7.71 -0.35 -10.70
C GLU A 200 -7.32 -1.41 -11.72
N GLN A 201 -6.14 -1.30 -12.34
CA GLN A 201 -5.62 -2.33 -13.21
C GLN A 201 -5.29 -3.60 -12.42
N ALA A 202 -4.73 -3.46 -11.21
CA ALA A 202 -4.50 -4.58 -10.30
C ALA A 202 -5.82 -5.30 -9.94
N ALA A 203 -6.86 -4.55 -9.60
CA ALA A 203 -8.19 -5.09 -9.31
C ALA A 203 -8.77 -5.83 -10.54
N GLY A 204 -8.72 -5.22 -11.72
CA GLY A 204 -9.19 -5.82 -12.96
C GLY A 204 -8.43 -7.10 -13.32
N TYR A 205 -7.11 -7.09 -13.16
CA TYR A 205 -6.26 -8.25 -13.36
C TYR A 205 -6.65 -9.39 -12.41
N LEU A 206 -6.74 -9.15 -11.10
CA LEU A 206 -7.12 -10.17 -10.12
C LEU A 206 -8.53 -10.71 -10.39
N LYS A 207 -9.52 -9.84 -10.66
CA LYS A 207 -10.90 -10.25 -10.99
C LYS A 207 -10.99 -11.11 -12.26
N THR A 208 -10.03 -10.96 -13.17
CA THR A 208 -9.99 -11.76 -14.41
C THR A 208 -9.37 -13.13 -14.20
N HIS A 209 -8.46 -13.28 -13.22
CA HIS A 209 -7.64 -14.48 -13.04
C HIS A 209 -8.01 -15.31 -11.82
N LEU A 210 -8.82 -14.78 -10.91
CA LEU A 210 -9.20 -15.43 -9.65
C LEU A 210 -10.71 -15.58 -9.54
N ASP A 211 -11.12 -16.67 -8.89
CA ASP A 211 -12.51 -16.88 -8.50
C ASP A 211 -12.84 -16.24 -7.14
N ASP A 212 -14.12 -16.33 -6.73
CA ASP A 212 -14.62 -15.75 -5.49
C ASP A 212 -14.03 -16.42 -4.22
N ASN A 213 -13.48 -17.63 -4.31
CA ASN A 213 -12.80 -18.27 -3.18
C ASN A 213 -11.36 -17.74 -3.00
N GLN A 214 -10.77 -17.26 -4.10
CA GLN A 214 -9.40 -16.73 -4.12
C GLN A 214 -9.33 -15.20 -4.03
N LEU A 215 -10.38 -14.46 -4.38
CA LEU A 215 -10.41 -13.00 -4.31
C LEU A 215 -11.60 -12.48 -3.51
N LEU A 216 -11.31 -11.78 -2.42
CA LEU A 216 -12.27 -10.91 -1.73
C LEU A 216 -11.99 -9.45 -2.11
N TYR A 217 -12.84 -8.86 -2.95
CA TYR A 217 -12.75 -7.44 -3.31
C TYR A 217 -13.70 -6.61 -2.45
N LEU A 218 -13.17 -5.63 -1.73
CA LEU A 218 -13.93 -4.76 -0.84
C LEU A 218 -13.73 -3.29 -1.25
N ASP A 219 -14.82 -2.65 -1.67
CA ASP A 219 -14.85 -1.20 -1.83
C ASP A 219 -15.12 -0.56 -0.47
N THR A 220 -14.04 -0.22 0.23
CA THR A 220 -14.11 0.39 1.55
C THR A 220 -14.70 1.79 1.50
N SER A 221 -14.88 2.42 0.33
CA SER A 221 -15.59 3.70 0.23
C SER A 221 -17.11 3.58 0.40
N GLN A 222 -17.64 2.38 0.16
CA GLN A 222 -19.06 2.05 0.30
C GLN A 222 -19.36 1.22 1.55
N LEU A 223 -18.36 0.51 2.06
CA LEU A 223 -18.49 -0.39 3.21
C LEU A 223 -18.01 0.28 4.50
N GLY A 224 -18.80 0.15 5.57
CA GLY A 224 -18.37 0.43 6.93
C GLY A 224 -17.31 -0.56 7.43
N ILE A 225 -16.62 -0.21 8.51
CA ILE A 225 -15.58 -1.07 9.10
C ILE A 225 -16.15 -2.42 9.56
N ASP A 226 -17.35 -2.43 10.15
CA ASP A 226 -17.99 -3.66 10.63
C ASP A 226 -18.41 -4.56 9.45
N GLU A 227 -18.88 -3.98 8.35
CA GLU A 227 -19.21 -4.73 7.13
C GLU A 227 -17.97 -5.32 6.50
N VAL A 228 -16.87 -4.56 6.41
CA VAL A 228 -15.56 -5.07 5.96
C VAL A 228 -15.14 -6.25 6.83
N SER A 229 -15.24 -6.11 8.16
CA SER A 229 -14.87 -7.16 9.09
C SER A 229 -15.71 -8.42 8.90
N GLN A 230 -17.03 -8.28 8.73
CA GLN A 230 -17.94 -9.41 8.52
C GLN A 230 -17.65 -10.13 7.20
N ASN A 231 -17.48 -9.40 6.10
CA ASN A 231 -17.16 -9.98 4.79
C ASN A 231 -15.84 -10.77 4.82
N ILE A 232 -14.83 -10.27 5.55
CA ILE A 232 -13.56 -11.00 5.72
C ILE A 232 -13.79 -12.30 6.50
N GLN A 233 -14.57 -12.26 7.59
CA GLN A 233 -14.84 -13.46 8.40
C GLN A 233 -15.62 -14.52 7.64
N ASP A 234 -16.63 -14.12 6.86
CA ASP A 234 -17.45 -15.05 6.07
C ASP A 234 -16.67 -15.69 4.92
N TRP A 235 -15.64 -15.01 4.44
CA TRP A 235 -14.83 -15.48 3.32
C TRP A 235 -13.70 -16.43 3.74
N LEU A 236 -13.12 -16.27 4.93
CA LEU A 236 -11.94 -17.05 5.38
C LEU A 236 -12.23 -18.53 5.54
#